data_AF-A0A2P2JVN7-F1
#
_entry.id   AF-A0A2P2JVN7-F1
#
_cell.length_a   1.000
_cell.length_b   1.000
_cell.length_c   1.000
_cell.angle_alpha   90.00
_cell.angle_beta   90.00
_cell.angle_gamma   90.00
#
_symmetry.space_group_name_H-M   'P 1'
#
loop_
_entity.id
_entity.type
_entity.pdbx_description
1 polymer ?
#
loop_
_entity_poly.entity_id
_entity_poly.type
_entity_poly.pdbx_seq_one_letter_code
_entity_poly.pdbx_strand_id
1 'polypeptide(L)'
;MASKMPSSEALESLQKELKDGTVRFIDKYDEALSHLIFAASDIILCQSFHDPLLQVPLKALRYGAVPVEVTFNENRQQHFADHGQETTILLQFISSTFGNLSLSQAVDQISNNPSKWKQKIADAMTKDFSWDGECCEAHISAYTGIKNL
;
A
#
# COMPACT_ATOMS: atom_id res chain seq x y z
N MET A 1 -2.79 -20.67 -12.75
CA MET A 1 -1.75 -21.45 -12.06
C MET A 1 -1.51 -20.76 -10.72
N ALA A 2 -1.93 -21.33 -9.60
CA ALA A 2 -1.67 -20.71 -8.29
C ALA A 2 -0.16 -20.77 -8.05
N SER A 3 0.50 -19.61 -7.87
CA SER A 3 1.91 -19.62 -7.46
C SER A 3 1.96 -20.22 -6.06
N LYS A 4 2.73 -21.30 -5.93
CA LYS A 4 2.96 -21.92 -4.63
C LYS A 4 3.88 -20.98 -3.87
N MET A 5 3.46 -20.51 -2.69
CA MET A 5 4.35 -19.71 -1.84
C MET A 5 5.65 -20.50 -1.61
N PRO A 6 6.82 -19.87 -1.79
CA PRO A 6 8.09 -20.53 -1.51
C PRO A 6 8.14 -20.98 -0.03
N SER A 7 8.80 -22.10 0.24
CA SER A 7 8.99 -22.56 1.61
C SER A 7 9.89 -21.58 2.38
N SER A 8 9.73 -21.53 3.71
CA SER A 8 10.58 -20.74 4.60
C SER A 8 12.08 -21.02 4.36
N GLU A 9 12.43 -22.29 4.18
CA GLU A 9 13.79 -22.74 3.84
C GLU A 9 14.33 -22.12 2.53
N ALA A 10 13.49 -21.98 1.50
CA ALA A 10 13.88 -21.39 0.22
C ALA A 10 14.17 -19.88 0.38
N LEU A 11 13.37 -19.18 1.18
CA LEU A 11 13.53 -17.76 1.46
C LEU A 11 14.76 -17.48 2.34
N GLU A 12 15.02 -18.33 3.34
CA GLU A 12 16.25 -18.26 4.14
C GLU A 12 17.50 -18.53 3.30
N SER A 13 17.42 -19.48 2.36
CA SER A 13 18.52 -19.75 1.43
C SER A 13 18.82 -18.55 0.54
N LEU A 14 17.78 -17.91 -0.01
CA LEU A 14 17.92 -16.69 -0.81
C LEU A 14 18.56 -15.55 0.00
N GLN A 15 18.13 -15.36 1.24
CA GLN A 15 18.73 -14.35 2.12
C GLN A 15 20.22 -14.63 2.37
N LYS A 16 20.61 -15.89 2.60
CA LYS A 16 22.02 -16.29 2.77
C LYS A 16 22.85 -16.07 1.50
N GLU A 17 22.24 -16.19 0.33
CA GLU A 17 22.90 -15.97 -0.96
C GLU A 17 23.22 -14.49 -1.21
N LEU A 18 22.35 -13.58 -0.77
CA LEU A 18 22.50 -12.13 -0.95
C LEU A 18 23.61 -11.51 -0.08
N LYS A 19 24.06 -12.21 0.98
CA LYS A 19 25.32 -12.03 1.76
C LYS A 19 25.69 -10.65 2.34
N ASP A 20 25.01 -9.58 1.99
CA ASP A 20 25.37 -8.20 2.32
C ASP A 20 24.53 -7.60 3.45
N GLY A 21 23.56 -8.35 3.99
CA GLY A 21 22.66 -7.88 5.04
C GLY A 21 21.63 -6.86 4.57
N THR A 22 21.53 -6.60 3.26
CA THR A 22 20.58 -5.65 2.66
C THR A 22 19.16 -6.20 2.58
N VAL A 23 19.02 -7.53 2.62
CA VAL A 23 17.72 -8.22 2.57
C VAL A 23 17.52 -9.06 3.82
N ARG A 24 16.31 -8.97 4.40
CA ARG A 24 15.88 -9.76 5.56
C ARG A 24 14.50 -10.33 5.30
N PHE A 25 14.36 -11.62 5.56
CA PHE A 25 13.08 -12.32 5.63
C PHE A 25 12.65 -12.47 7.10
N ILE A 26 11.35 -12.29 7.35
CA ILE A 26 10.75 -12.39 8.68
C ILE A 26 9.51 -13.28 8.57
N ASP A 27 9.66 -14.56 8.90
CA ASP A 27 8.62 -15.60 8.79
C ASP A 27 7.68 -15.66 10.01
N LYS A 28 7.47 -14.51 10.67
CA LYS A 28 6.62 -14.40 11.84
C LYS A 28 5.93 -13.05 11.83
N TYR A 29 4.62 -13.07 12.08
CA TYR A 29 3.87 -11.85 12.29
C TYR A 29 4.03 -11.39 13.73
N ASP A 30 4.51 -10.16 13.89
CA ASP A 30 4.48 -9.40 15.13
C ASP A 30 3.97 -8.00 14.80
N GLU A 31 2.92 -7.57 15.48
CA GLU A 31 2.21 -6.34 15.14
C GLU A 31 3.05 -5.09 15.43
N ALA A 32 3.77 -5.09 16.57
CA ALA A 32 4.63 -3.97 16.94
C ALA A 32 5.79 -3.83 15.95
N LEU A 33 6.41 -4.94 15.57
CA LEU A 33 7.43 -4.99 14.53
C LEU A 33 6.90 -4.55 13.17
N SER A 34 5.67 -4.94 12.81
CA SER A 34 5.03 -4.46 11.58
C SER A 34 4.98 -2.93 11.58
N HIS A 35 4.52 -2.30 12.66
CA HIS A 35 4.50 -0.83 12.76
C HIS A 35 5.87 -0.19 12.62
N LEU A 36 6.90 -0.79 13.22
CA LEU A 36 8.28 -0.31 13.08
C LEU A 36 8.79 -0.43 11.64
N ILE A 37 8.49 -1.54 10.95
CA ILE A 37 8.87 -1.72 9.53
C ILE A 37 8.20 -0.65 8.67
N PHE A 38 6.90 -0.41 8.85
CA PHE A 38 6.20 0.65 8.11
C PHE A 38 6.81 2.03 8.38
N ALA A 39 7.10 2.37 9.65
CA ALA A 39 7.67 3.67 10.03
C ALA A 39 9.12 3.87 9.56
N ALA A 40 9.88 2.78 9.41
CA ALA A 40 11.28 2.82 8.98
C ALA A 40 11.45 2.70 7.45
N SER A 41 10.37 2.55 6.69
CA SER A 41 10.41 2.36 5.24
C SER A 41 10.12 3.65 4.49
N ASP A 42 10.88 3.94 3.44
CA ASP A 42 10.55 5.00 2.48
C ASP A 42 9.46 4.56 1.50
N ILE A 43 9.47 3.28 1.12
CA ILE A 43 8.57 2.68 0.12
C ILE A 43 8.02 1.36 0.65
N ILE A 44 6.72 1.14 0.47
CA ILE A 44 6.08 -0.16 0.69
C ILE A 44 5.56 -0.68 -0.66
N LEU A 45 5.97 -1.89 -1.00
CA LEU A 45 5.50 -2.57 -2.21
C LEU A 45 4.13 -3.20 -1.95
N CYS A 46 3.13 -2.81 -2.74
CA CYS A 46 1.76 -3.27 -2.64
C CYS A 46 1.40 -4.17 -3.82
N GLN A 47 0.69 -5.27 -3.60
CA GLN A 47 0.31 -6.19 -4.69
C GLN A 47 -0.74 -5.59 -5.63
N SER A 48 -1.65 -4.76 -5.09
CA SER A 48 -2.50 -3.90 -5.90
C SER A 48 -3.14 -2.78 -5.07
N PHE A 49 -3.48 -1.67 -5.72
CA PHE A 49 -4.40 -0.66 -5.17
C PHE A 49 -5.87 -1.01 -5.39
N HIS A 50 -6.15 -2.15 -6.01
CA HIS A 50 -7.50 -2.68 -6.21
C HIS A 50 -7.96 -3.65 -5.11
N ASP A 51 -7.18 -3.78 -4.02
CA ASP A 51 -7.66 -4.43 -2.81
C ASP A 51 -8.78 -3.55 -2.22
N PRO A 52 -10.03 -4.04 -2.11
CA PRO A 52 -11.14 -3.25 -1.59
C PRO A 52 -10.91 -2.73 -0.17
N LEU A 53 -9.98 -3.34 0.58
CA LEU A 53 -9.69 -2.97 1.97
C LEU A 53 -8.58 -1.92 2.09
N LEU A 54 -7.72 -1.75 1.07
CA LEU A 54 -6.60 -0.79 1.03
C LEU A 54 -5.71 -0.77 2.29
N GLN A 55 -5.66 -1.84 3.08
CA GLN A 55 -5.06 -1.77 4.42
C GLN A 55 -3.56 -1.45 4.37
N VAL A 56 -2.83 -2.10 3.46
CA VAL A 56 -1.38 -1.90 3.30
C VAL A 56 -1.06 -0.49 2.78
N PRO A 57 -1.65 0.02 1.69
CA PRO A 57 -1.34 1.37 1.23
C PRO A 57 -1.75 2.47 2.20
N LEU A 58 -2.89 2.34 2.90
CA LEU A 58 -3.29 3.32 3.91
C LEU A 58 -2.36 3.30 5.12
N LYS A 59 -1.95 2.10 5.57
CA LYS A 59 -0.95 1.95 6.64
C LYS A 59 0.39 2.53 6.24
N ALA A 60 0.84 2.33 5.00
CA ALA A 60 2.06 2.95 4.47
C ALA A 60 2.01 4.47 4.58
N LEU A 61 0.97 5.10 4.05
CA LEU A 61 0.82 6.57 4.09
C LEU A 61 0.73 7.11 5.52
N ARG A 62 0.01 6.41 6.41
CA ARG A 62 -0.09 6.81 7.83
C ARG A 62 1.26 6.86 8.52
N TYR A 63 2.16 5.94 8.19
CA TYR A 63 3.50 5.84 8.76
C TYR A 63 4.57 6.61 7.96
N GLY A 64 4.18 7.31 6.89
CA GLY A 64 5.07 8.13 6.09
C GLY A 64 5.82 7.39 4.97
N ALA A 65 5.43 6.16 4.65
CA ALA A 65 5.97 5.40 3.53
C ALA A 65 5.11 5.57 2.28
N VAL A 66 5.73 5.62 1.10
CA VAL A 66 5.00 5.71 -0.17
C VAL A 66 4.62 4.31 -0.66
N PRO A 67 3.33 4.03 -0.88
CA PRO A 67 2.91 2.76 -1.47
C PRO A 67 3.21 2.78 -2.97
N VAL A 68 3.82 1.70 -3.47
CA VAL A 68 4.12 1.49 -4.90
C VAL A 68 3.55 0.15 -5.33
N GLU A 69 2.75 0.14 -6.39
CA GLU A 69 2.16 -1.10 -6.92
C GLU A 69 3.23 -1.96 -7.61
N VAL A 70 3.27 -3.25 -7.27
CA VAL A 70 4.13 -4.23 -7.93
C VAL A 70 3.46 -4.68 -9.22
N THR A 71 3.89 -4.13 -10.34
CA THR A 71 3.48 -4.60 -11.66
C THR A 71 4.32 -5.82 -12.07
N PHE A 72 3.81 -7.03 -11.82
CA PHE A 72 4.25 -8.23 -12.55
C PHE A 72 3.66 -8.17 -13.96
N ASN A 73 4.49 -8.30 -14.98
CA ASN A 73 4.27 -7.83 -16.35
C ASN A 73 2.96 -8.26 -17.08
N GLU A 74 2.52 -7.37 -17.99
CA GLU A 74 1.83 -7.53 -19.29
C GLU A 74 0.37 -7.99 -19.48
N ASN A 75 -0.38 -8.47 -18.49
CA ASN A 75 -1.78 -8.90 -18.76
C ASN A 75 -2.86 -8.37 -17.81
N ARG A 76 -2.62 -7.27 -17.10
CA ARG A 76 -3.74 -6.52 -16.55
C ARG A 76 -4.29 -5.64 -17.65
N GLN A 77 -5.28 -6.20 -18.36
CA GLN A 77 -6.35 -5.42 -18.91
C GLN A 77 -6.67 -4.30 -17.91
N GLN A 78 -6.68 -3.08 -18.41
CA GLN A 78 -7.33 -1.93 -17.79
C GLN A 78 -8.82 -2.26 -17.60
N HIS A 79 -9.14 -3.25 -16.78
CA HIS A 79 -10.44 -3.32 -16.14
C HIS A 79 -10.37 -2.31 -15.00
N PHE A 80 -10.43 -1.03 -15.41
CA PHE A 80 -11.25 -0.07 -14.70
C PHE A 80 -12.63 -0.70 -14.68
N ALA A 81 -12.87 -1.54 -13.67
CA ALA A 81 -14.21 -1.93 -13.38
C ALA A 81 -14.87 -0.64 -12.91
N ASP A 82 -15.53 0.01 -13.86
CA ASP A 82 -16.64 0.94 -13.65
C ASP A 82 -17.77 0.17 -12.96
N HIS A 83 -17.47 -0.37 -11.79
CA HIS A 83 -18.47 -0.71 -10.82
C HIS A 83 -18.61 0.58 -10.05
N GLY A 84 -19.78 1.21 -10.17
CA GLY A 84 -20.17 2.41 -9.43
C GLY A 84 -20.26 2.16 -7.93
N GLN A 85 -19.18 1.65 -7.34
CA GLN A 85 -18.86 1.77 -5.94
C GLN A 85 -18.37 3.19 -5.77
N GLU A 86 -18.98 3.93 -4.84
CA GLU A 86 -18.45 5.21 -4.40
C GLU A 86 -16.99 5.03 -4.02
N THR A 87 -16.09 5.47 -4.89
CA THR A 87 -14.65 5.45 -4.65
C THR A 87 -14.40 6.38 -3.46
N THR A 88 -13.87 5.85 -2.36
CA THR A 88 -13.53 6.69 -1.20
C THR A 88 -12.56 7.79 -1.61
N ILE A 89 -12.59 8.95 -0.96
CA ILE A 89 -11.71 10.07 -1.30
C ILE A 89 -10.24 9.65 -1.13
N LEU A 90 -9.97 8.76 -0.18
CA LEU A 90 -8.65 8.16 0.05
C LEU A 90 -8.17 7.32 -1.13
N LEU A 91 -9.03 6.50 -1.73
CA LEU A 91 -8.68 5.72 -2.92
C LEU A 91 -8.43 6.63 -4.14
N GLN A 92 -9.25 7.67 -4.30
CA GLN A 92 -9.02 8.68 -5.34
C GLN A 92 -7.69 9.42 -5.11
N PHE A 93 -7.37 9.76 -3.86
CA PHE A 93 -6.09 10.38 -3.49
C PHE A 93 -4.90 9.48 -3.81
N ILE A 94 -4.94 8.20 -3.41
CA ILE A 94 -3.87 7.23 -3.70
C ILE A 94 -3.70 7.07 -5.21
N SER A 95 -4.79 6.84 -5.94
CA SER A 95 -4.75 6.63 -7.39
C SER A 95 -4.18 7.84 -8.13
N SER A 96 -4.62 9.05 -7.79
CA SER A 96 -4.15 10.28 -8.44
C SER A 96 -2.71 10.65 -8.08
N THR A 97 -2.25 10.32 -6.87
CA THR A 97 -0.93 10.74 -6.39
C THR A 97 0.16 9.69 -6.65
N PHE A 98 -0.18 8.40 -6.52
CA PHE A 98 0.77 7.28 -6.51
C PHE A 98 0.42 6.16 -7.50
N GLY A 99 -0.79 6.14 -8.08
CA GLY A 99 -1.26 5.02 -8.91
C GLY A 99 -0.40 4.71 -10.14
N ASN A 100 0.28 5.71 -10.71
CA ASN A 100 1.17 5.56 -11.87
C ASN A 100 2.65 5.62 -11.51
N LEU A 101 3.01 5.56 -10.22
CA LEU A 101 4.39 5.67 -9.77
C LEU A 101 5.06 4.29 -9.84
N SER A 102 6.02 4.13 -10.76
CA SER A 102 6.85 2.92 -10.77
C SER A 102 7.89 2.94 -9.65
N LEU A 103 8.42 1.76 -9.29
CA LEU A 103 9.51 1.67 -8.30
C LEU A 103 10.76 2.47 -8.73
N SER A 104 11.13 2.42 -10.01
CA SER A 104 12.27 3.18 -10.52
C SER A 104 12.06 4.69 -10.41
N GLN A 105 10.85 5.17 -10.70
CA GLN A 105 10.49 6.59 -10.54
C GLN A 105 10.46 7.02 -9.07
N ALA A 106 10.04 6.14 -8.17
CA ALA A 106 10.06 6.41 -6.73
C ALA A 106 11.50 6.58 -6.22
N VAL A 107 12.39 5.64 -6.57
CA VAL A 107 13.82 5.71 -6.21
C VAL A 107 14.50 6.95 -6.82
N ASP A 108 14.17 7.28 -8.07
CA ASP A 108 14.66 8.49 -8.74
C ASP A 108 14.22 9.76 -8.01
N GLN A 109 12.95 9.85 -7.59
CA GLN A 109 12.45 11.00 -6.84
C GLN A 109 13.09 11.15 -5.46
N ILE A 110 13.35 10.04 -4.74
CA ILE A 110 14.07 10.08 -3.47
C ILE A 110 15.48 10.67 -3.67
N SER A 111 16.17 10.24 -4.72
CA SER A 111 17.57 10.61 -4.96
C SER A 111 17.70 12.03 -5.52
N ASN A 112 16.89 12.36 -6.53
CA ASN A 112 17.03 13.58 -7.32
C ASN A 112 16.11 14.72 -6.85
N ASN A 113 15.03 14.42 -6.13
CA ASN A 113 14.05 15.42 -5.67
C ASN A 113 13.57 15.16 -4.22
N PRO A 114 14.48 15.03 -3.23
CA PRO A 114 14.14 14.61 -1.86
C PRO A 114 13.18 15.59 -1.15
N SER A 115 13.24 16.89 -1.47
CA SER A 115 12.32 17.89 -0.91
C SER A 115 10.88 17.64 -1.36
N LYS A 116 10.67 17.42 -2.66
CA LYS A 116 9.36 17.11 -3.25
C LYS A 116 8.84 15.76 -2.74
N TRP A 117 9.71 14.78 -2.56
CA TRP A 117 9.37 13.49 -1.97
C TRP A 117 8.84 13.66 -0.53
N LYS A 118 9.57 14.37 0.32
CA LYS A 118 9.16 14.67 1.71
C LYS A 118 7.85 15.44 1.78
N GLN A 119 7.63 16.40 0.88
CA GLN A 119 6.38 17.15 0.82
C GLN A 119 5.20 16.23 0.50
N LYS A 120 5.32 15.36 -0.52
CA LYS A 120 4.27 14.39 -0.86
C LYS A 120 3.93 13.47 0.30
N ILE A 121 4.95 13.00 1.03
CA ILE A 121 4.75 12.17 2.22
C ILE A 121 4.02 12.95 3.32
N ALA A 122 4.47 14.17 3.62
CA ALA A 122 3.84 15.00 4.64
C ALA A 122 2.36 15.27 4.30
N ASP A 123 2.06 15.62 3.04
CA ASP A 123 0.70 15.84 2.57
C ASP A 123 -0.16 14.58 2.72
N ALA A 124 0.39 13.40 2.43
CA ALA A 124 -0.32 12.14 2.61
C ALA A 124 -0.54 11.79 4.09
N MET A 125 0.42 12.06 4.97
CA MET A 125 0.29 11.81 6.42
C MET A 125 -0.78 12.67 7.08
N THR A 126 -1.12 13.83 6.50
CA THR A 126 -2.21 14.71 6.98
C THR A 126 -3.60 14.19 6.64
N LYS A 127 -3.74 13.17 5.79
CA LYS A 127 -5.04 12.60 5.46
C LYS A 127 -5.61 11.86 6.66
N ASP A 128 -6.93 11.93 6.80
CA ASP A 128 -7.65 11.21 7.84
C ASP A 128 -7.89 9.77 7.38
N PHE A 129 -7.26 8.84 8.10
CA PHE A 129 -7.39 7.39 7.90
C PHE A 129 -8.14 6.73 9.06
N SER A 130 -8.76 7.52 9.94
CA SER A 130 -9.43 7.03 11.13
C SER A 130 -10.82 6.45 10.81
N TRP A 131 -11.31 5.63 11.73
CA TRP A 131 -12.68 5.11 11.67
C TRP A 131 -13.74 6.22 11.78
N ASP A 132 -13.40 7.35 12.39
CA ASP A 132 -14.28 8.50 12.56
C ASP A 132 -14.40 9.36 11.28
N GLY A 133 -13.62 9.04 10.23
CA GLY A 133 -13.68 9.68 8.93
C GLY A 133 -14.80 9.13 8.03
N GLU A 134 -14.56 9.08 6.71
CA GLU A 134 -15.53 8.63 5.69
C GLU A 134 -16.17 7.25 5.97
N CYS A 135 -15.44 6.35 6.65
CA CYS A 135 -15.97 5.04 7.00
C CYS A 135 -17.18 5.10 7.95
N CYS A 136 -17.23 6.08 8.85
CA CYS A 136 -18.32 6.21 9.82
C CYS A 136 -19.64 6.56 9.10
N GLU A 137 -19.63 7.60 8.27
CA GLU A 137 -20.81 8.05 7.53
C GLU A 137 -21.29 6.99 6.53
N ALA A 138 -20.37 6.34 5.82
CA ALA A 138 -20.70 5.23 4.91
C ALA A 138 -21.36 4.06 5.66
N HIS A 139 -20.85 3.72 6.85
CA HIS A 139 -21.41 2.67 7.69
C HIS A 139 -22.81 3.01 8.20
N ILE A 140 -23.01 4.23 8.73
CA ILE A 140 -24.30 4.69 9.23
C ILE A 140 -25.34 4.72 8.08
N SER A 141 -24.95 5.22 6.91
CA SER A 141 -25.80 5.25 5.72
C SER A 141 -26.24 3.85 5.29
N ALA A 142 -25.29 2.91 5.17
CA ALA A 142 -25.57 1.52 4.81
C ALA A 142 -26.48 0.82 5.85
N TYR A 143 -26.17 0.99 7.14
CA TYR A 143 -26.98 0.43 8.22
C TYR A 143 -28.42 0.97 8.22
N THR A 144 -28.58 2.28 8.04
CA THR A 144 -29.89 2.93 7.97
C THR A 144 -30.68 2.48 6.75
N GLY A 145 -30.03 2.32 5.60
CA GLY A 145 -30.64 1.79 4.38
C GLY A 145 -31.21 0.38 4.57
N ILE A 146 -30.48 -0.51 5.24
CA ILE A 146 -30.96 -1.87 5.55
C ILE A 146 -32.10 -1.84 6.57
N LYS A 147 -32.02 -0.99 7.59
CA LYS A 147 -33.06 -0.88 8.63
C LYS A 147 -34.41 -0.40 8.08
N ASN A 148 -34.40 0.33 6.97
CA ASN A 148 -35.60 0.86 6.33
C ASN A 148 -36.21 -0.07 5.26
N LEU A 149 -35.65 -1.29 5.08
CA LEU A 149 -36.24 -2.38 4.30
C LEU A 149 -37.24 -3.17 5.15
#